data_AF-A0A9D4CLT3-F1
#
_entry.id   AF-A0A9D4CLT3-F1
#
_cell.length_a   1.000
_cell.length_b   1.000
_cell.length_c   1.000
_cell.angle_alpha   90.00
_cell.angle_beta   90.00
_cell.angle_gamma   90.00
#
_symmetry.space_group_name_H-M   'P 1'
#
loop_
_entity.id
_entity.type
_entity.pdbx_description
1 polymer ?
#
loop_
_entity_poly.entity_id
_entity_poly.type
_entity_poly.pdbx_seq_one_letter_code
_entity_poly.pdbx_strand_id
1 'polypeptide(L)'
;MHSECLEPISIRRQSVEVGNDAQRVFGTDLYKEAVSRGLVIGLEYNGEHSIQVCQEVVMTTAAGSTGLVFVSQSRESAQQQIHNYYDFADMQMSV
;
A
#
# COMPACT_ATOMS: atom_id res chain seq x y z
N MET A 1 -21.03 -4.47 -28.75
CA MET A 1 -20.45 -5.19 -27.60
C MET A 1 -18.94 -4.97 -27.66
N HIS A 2 -18.44 -3.93 -27.01
CA HIS A 2 -17.00 -3.75 -26.86
C HIS A 2 -16.56 -4.61 -25.69
N SER A 3 -15.77 -5.63 -25.99
CA SER A 3 -15.01 -6.34 -24.99
C SER A 3 -13.91 -5.37 -24.55
N GLU A 4 -14.09 -4.71 -23.42
CA GLU A 4 -13.00 -3.99 -22.76
C GLU A 4 -11.95 -5.06 -22.43
N CYS A 5 -10.88 -5.11 -23.22
CA CYS A 5 -9.69 -5.86 -22.88
C CYS A 5 -9.14 -5.23 -21.60
N LEU A 6 -9.53 -5.77 -20.45
CA LEU A 6 -8.90 -5.44 -19.17
C LEU A 6 -7.41 -5.74 -19.32
N GLU A 7 -6.59 -4.70 -19.41
CA GLU A 7 -5.15 -4.88 -19.36
C GLU A 7 -4.79 -5.59 -18.04
N PRO A 8 -3.84 -6.55 -18.06
CA PRO A 8 -3.53 -7.32 -16.86
C PRO A 8 -2.93 -6.40 -15.79
N ILE A 9 -3.66 -6.22 -14.69
CA ILE A 9 -3.15 -5.52 -13.50
C ILE A 9 -2.05 -6.39 -12.88
N SER A 10 -0.83 -5.84 -12.76
CA SER A 10 0.23 -6.50 -12.00
C SER A 10 0.05 -6.21 -10.52
N ILE A 11 0.14 -7.25 -9.69
CA ILE A 11 0.02 -7.15 -8.23
C ILE A 11 1.26 -7.76 -7.59
N ARG A 12 1.95 -6.98 -6.76
CA ARG A 12 3.00 -7.48 -5.87
C ARG A 12 2.54 -7.38 -4.42
N ARG A 13 2.73 -8.46 -3.65
CA ARG A 13 2.39 -8.55 -2.24
C ARG A 13 3.62 -8.85 -1.41
N GLN A 14 3.78 -8.15 -0.30
CA GLN A 14 4.80 -8.48 0.70
C GLN A 14 4.35 -8.07 2.10
N SER A 15 4.74 -8.86 3.10
CA SER A 15 4.50 -8.56 4.51
C SER A 15 5.81 -8.14 5.18
N VAL A 16 5.76 -7.08 5.99
CA VAL A 16 6.94 -6.57 6.71
C VAL A 16 6.56 -6.08 8.10
N GLU A 17 7.46 -6.25 9.07
CA GLU A 17 7.30 -5.71 10.42
C GLU A 17 7.81 -4.27 10.46
N VAL A 18 6.94 -3.28 10.30
CA VAL A 18 7.34 -1.85 10.26
C VAL A 18 7.71 -1.31 11.65
N GLY A 19 7.16 -1.90 12.72
CA GLY A 19 7.48 -1.50 14.10
C GLY A 19 7.10 -0.05 14.38
N ASN A 20 8.09 0.81 14.61
CA ASN A 20 7.89 2.24 14.91
C ASN A 20 8.27 3.19 13.76
N ASP A 21 8.62 2.67 12.58
CA ASP A 21 9.20 3.43 11.46
C ASP A 21 8.15 3.91 10.44
N ALA A 22 6.93 4.22 10.88
CA ALA A 22 5.84 4.69 10.01
C ALA A 22 6.22 5.93 9.18
N GLN A 23 6.91 6.91 9.79
CA GLN A 23 7.38 8.11 9.10
C GLN A 23 8.30 7.78 7.91
N ARG A 24 9.16 6.78 8.04
CA ARG A 24 10.11 6.38 6.99
C ARG A 24 9.39 5.70 5.82
N VAL A 25 8.44 4.82 6.12
CA VAL A 25 7.74 4.02 5.11
C VAL A 25 6.63 4.81 4.41
N PHE A 26 5.79 5.51 5.17
CA PHE A 26 4.59 6.19 4.65
C PHE A 26 4.74 7.70 4.52
N GLY A 27 5.86 8.29 4.98
CA GLY A 27 6.05 9.73 5.02
C GLY A 27 5.23 10.46 6.10
N THR A 28 4.56 9.70 6.98
CA THR A 28 3.68 10.22 8.03
C THR A 28 3.65 9.31 9.25
N ASP A 29 3.58 9.90 10.45
CA ASP A 29 3.40 9.19 11.72
C ASP A 29 1.94 8.83 12.04
N LEU A 30 0.97 9.21 11.19
CA LEU A 30 -0.46 8.93 11.40
C LEU A 30 -0.76 7.44 11.60
N TYR A 31 0.08 6.56 11.05
CA TYR A 31 -0.10 5.10 11.12
C TYR A 31 0.77 4.42 12.18
N LYS A 32 1.53 5.17 12.98
CA LYS A 32 2.49 4.62 13.96
C LYS A 32 1.85 3.63 14.94
N GLU A 33 0.66 3.93 15.43
CA GLU A 33 -0.07 3.03 16.33
C GLU A 33 -0.60 1.78 15.60
N ALA A 34 -0.91 1.89 14.31
CA ALA A 34 -1.37 0.75 13.52
C ALA A 34 -0.23 -0.23 13.28
N VAL A 35 0.94 0.29 12.88
CA VAL A 35 2.08 -0.53 12.49
C VAL A 35 2.84 -1.14 13.67
N SER A 36 2.69 -0.59 14.87
CA SER A 36 3.25 -1.19 16.08
C SER A 36 2.47 -2.43 16.56
N ARG A 37 1.26 -2.66 16.02
CA ARG A 37 0.41 -3.81 16.39
C ARG A 37 0.77 -5.10 15.66
N GLY A 38 1.65 -5.04 14.65
CA GLY A 38 2.13 -6.25 13.96
C GLY A 38 2.50 -6.01 12.51
N LEU A 39 2.52 -7.10 11.74
CA LEU A 39 2.90 -7.09 10.32
C LEU A 39 1.98 -6.18 9.49
N VAL A 40 2.62 -5.40 8.62
CA VAL A 40 1.94 -4.64 7.57
C VAL A 40 1.94 -5.48 6.30
N ILE A 41 0.81 -5.47 5.57
CA ILE A 41 0.69 -6.11 4.27
C ILE A 41 0.68 -5.01 3.20
N GLY A 42 1.74 -4.94 2.41
CA GLY A 42 1.86 -4.06 1.26
C GLY A 42 1.31 -4.72 0.01
N LEU A 43 0.48 -3.99 -0.74
CA LEU A 43 -0.07 -4.38 -2.03
C LEU A 43 0.28 -3.29 -3.05
N GLU A 44 1.12 -3.62 -4.02
CA GLU A 44 1.47 -2.74 -5.13
C GLU A 44 0.62 -3.13 -6.35
N TYR A 45 -0.20 -2.18 -6.82
CA TYR A 45 -1.04 -2.34 -8.01
C TYR A 45 -0.49 -1.50 -9.16
N ASN A 46 -0.26 -2.11 -10.31
CA ASN A 46 0.12 -1.42 -11.53
C ASN A 46 -0.97 -1.60 -12.61
N GLY A 47 -1.51 -0.47 -13.08
CA GLY A 47 -2.54 -0.42 -14.10
C GLY A 47 -3.08 1.00 -14.28
N GLU A 48 -3.81 1.24 -15.37
CA GLU A 48 -4.47 2.51 -15.59
C GLU A 48 -5.50 2.79 -14.47
N HIS A 49 -5.55 4.03 -13.99
CA HIS A 49 -6.45 4.46 -12.91
C HIS A 49 -6.34 3.67 -11.58
N SER A 50 -5.28 2.87 -11.38
CA SER A 50 -5.18 1.95 -10.23
C SER A 50 -5.31 2.64 -8.86
N ILE A 51 -4.77 3.86 -8.73
CA ILE A 51 -4.87 4.68 -7.51
C ILE A 51 -6.33 5.06 -7.22
N GLN A 52 -7.05 5.56 -8.21
CA GLN A 52 -8.44 6.00 -8.06
C GLN A 52 -9.33 4.81 -7.71
N VAL A 53 -9.18 3.70 -8.44
CA VAL A 53 -9.90 2.45 -8.17
C VAL A 53 -9.61 1.93 -6.76
N CYS A 54 -8.35 1.95 -6.30
CA CYS A 54 -8.00 1.54 -4.94
C CYS A 54 -8.65 2.43 -3.88
N GLN A 55 -8.67 3.75 -4.09
CA GLN A 55 -9.30 4.69 -3.17
C GLN A 55 -10.81 4.43 -3.06
N GLU A 56 -11.50 4.26 -4.19
CA GLU A 56 -12.94 3.96 -4.21
C GLU A 56 -13.29 2.64 -3.53
N VAL A 57 -12.53 1.57 -3.85
CA VAL A 57 -12.71 0.25 -3.23
C VAL A 57 -12.49 0.35 -1.72
N VAL A 58 -11.40 0.98 -1.28
CA VAL A 58 -11.11 1.12 0.16
C VAL A 58 -12.18 1.93 0.86
N MET A 59 -12.66 3.04 0.29
CA MET A 59 -13.76 3.79 0.90
C MET A 59 -15.03 2.94 1.05
N THR A 60 -15.31 2.08 0.07
CA THR A 60 -16.49 1.21 0.08
C THR A 60 -16.34 0.04 1.06
N THR A 61 -15.17 -0.61 1.09
CA THR A 61 -14.94 -1.82 1.90
C THR A 61 -14.51 -1.52 3.33
N ALA A 62 -13.84 -0.37 3.57
CA ALA A 62 -13.43 0.03 4.90
C ALA A 62 -14.57 0.68 5.69
N ALA A 63 -15.65 1.10 5.02
CA ALA A 63 -16.86 1.57 5.67
C ALA A 63 -17.45 0.48 6.59
N GLY A 64 -17.24 0.63 7.91
CA GLY A 64 -17.67 -0.33 8.93
C GLY A 64 -16.60 -1.33 9.38
N SER A 65 -15.38 -1.27 8.83
CA SER A 65 -14.25 -2.07 9.32
C SER A 65 -13.41 -1.28 10.34
N THR A 66 -12.78 -1.98 11.28
CA THR A 66 -11.78 -1.40 12.20
C THR A 66 -10.36 -1.40 11.62
N GLY A 67 -10.19 -1.86 10.38
CA GLY A 67 -8.90 -1.94 9.72
C GLY A 67 -8.44 -0.57 9.24
N LEU A 68 -7.24 -0.15 9.65
CA LEU A 68 -6.58 1.02 9.10
C LEU A 68 -5.95 0.63 7.76
N VAL A 69 -6.45 1.23 6.67
CA VAL A 69 -5.93 1.00 5.32
C VAL A 69 -5.28 2.28 4.83
N PHE A 70 -4.10 2.14 4.22
CA PHE A 70 -3.37 3.22 3.59
C PHE A 70 -3.44 3.07 2.06
N VAL A 71 -3.74 4.16 1.36
CA VAL A 71 -3.72 4.20 -0.11
C VAL A 71 -2.96 5.45 -0.56
N SER A 72 -2.08 5.29 -1.54
CA SER A 72 -1.35 6.40 -2.15
C SER A 72 -2.29 7.43 -2.76
N GLN A 73 -1.89 8.71 -2.74
CA GLN A 73 -2.76 9.81 -3.21
C GLN A 73 -2.48 10.21 -4.67
N SER A 74 -1.26 9.97 -5.15
CA SER A 74 -0.80 10.34 -6.49
C SER A 74 0.23 9.34 -7.00
N ARG A 75 0.56 9.40 -8.29
CA ARG A 75 1.58 8.53 -8.89
C ARG A 75 2.95 8.76 -8.28
N GLU A 76 3.31 10.01 -8.05
CA GLU A 76 4.61 10.42 -7.50
C GLU A 76 4.76 9.93 -6.07
N SER A 77 3.72 10.13 -5.24
CA SER A 77 3.70 9.62 -3.87
C SER A 77 3.72 8.08 -3.83
N ALA A 78 2.98 7.41 -4.72
CA ALA A 78 2.98 5.96 -4.83
C ALA A 78 4.38 5.42 -5.15
N GLN A 79 5.09 6.02 -6.13
CA GLN A 79 6.45 5.60 -6.47
C GLN A 79 7.41 5.69 -5.28
N GLN A 80 7.37 6.80 -4.54
CA GLN A 80 8.21 6.96 -3.35
C GLN A 80 7.84 5.98 -2.24
N GLN A 81 6.55 5.76 -1.99
CA GLN A 81 6.07 4.86 -0.94
C GLN A 81 6.37 3.38 -1.24
N ILE A 82 6.22 2.97 -2.51
CA ILE A 82 6.63 1.65 -3.00
C ILE A 82 8.11 1.44 -2.76
N HIS A 83 8.95 2.38 -3.19
CA HIS A 83 10.40 2.31 -2.98
C HIS A 83 10.74 2.23 -1.49
N ASN A 84 10.22 3.13 -0.66
CA ASN A 84 10.47 3.13 0.77
C ASN A 84 10.04 1.82 1.47
N TYR A 85 8.90 1.26 1.07
CA TYR A 85 8.36 0.04 1.65
C TYR A 85 9.21 -1.18 1.30
N TYR A 86 9.56 -1.36 0.02
CA TYR A 86 10.37 -2.51 -0.42
C TYR A 86 11.81 -2.40 0.06
N ASP A 87 12.41 -1.21 0.02
CA ASP A 87 13.75 -1.00 0.58
C ASP A 87 13.80 -1.35 2.07
N PHE A 88 12.76 -0.96 2.83
CA PHE A 88 12.66 -1.31 4.25
C PHE A 88 12.48 -2.81 4.47
N ALA A 89 11.66 -3.47 3.64
CA ALA A 89 11.47 -4.91 3.70
C ALA A 89 12.76 -5.68 3.35
N ASP A 90 13.48 -5.26 2.31
CA ASP A 90 14.72 -5.88 1.87
C ASP A 90 15.81 -5.74 2.95
N MET A 91 15.86 -4.60 3.66
CA MET A 91 16.75 -4.43 4.82
C MET A 91 16.49 -5.44 5.94
N GLN A 92 15.24 -5.83 6.17
CA GLN A 92 14.90 -6.82 7.21
C GLN A 92 15.07 -8.27 6.75
N MET A 93 15.00 -8.54 5.45
CA MET A 93 15.17 -9.88 4.89
C MET A 93 16.63 -10.24 4.59
N SER A 94 17.56 -9.30 4.74
CA SER A 94 19.00 -9.54 4.58
C SER A 94 19.57 -10.22 5.83
N VAL A 95 19.38 -11.53 5.92
CA VAL A 95 20.05 -12.46 6.86
C VAL A 95 20.82 -13.51 6.07
#